data_AF-Q1JXH6-F1
#
_entry.id   AF-Q1JXH6-F1
#
_cell.length_a   1.000
_cell.length_b   1.000
_cell.length_c   1.000
_cell.angle_alpha   90.00
_cell.angle_beta   90.00
_cell.angle_gamma   90.00
#
_symmetry.space_group_name_H-M   'P 1'
#
loop_
_entity.id
_entity.type
_entity.pdbx_description
1 polymer ?
#
loop_
_entity_poly.entity_id
_entity_poly.type
_entity_poly.pdbx_seq_one_letter_code
_entity_poly.pdbx_strand_id
1 'polypeptide(L)'
;MRSLISLSILLLAMLGLGGCQSVPTDAEIQIQVAKQVLSHNNEKIFSLENFHKVNGLSVDKQTYIAEVEYDLVFRKGLEELSAELNRASNDNPLAAFGSGMELLTQLMKYGQFKAGDRIPHHEKFKLIKTEQGWRMAADFNL
;
A
#
# COMPACT_ATOMS: atom_id res chain seq x y z
N MET A 1 32.87 -16.93 45.01
CA MET A 1 32.48 -17.91 43.95
C MET A 1 30.97 -18.09 43.78
N ARG A 2 30.15 -18.27 44.83
CA ARG A 2 28.67 -18.39 44.71
C ARG A 2 27.98 -17.17 44.06
N SER A 3 28.46 -15.95 44.32
CA SER A 3 27.89 -14.70 43.76
C SER A 3 28.17 -14.52 42.26
N LEU A 4 29.31 -15.01 41.76
CA LEU A 4 29.68 -14.93 40.34
C LEU A 4 28.84 -15.86 39.47
N ILE A 5 28.51 -17.05 39.99
CA ILE A 5 27.66 -18.04 39.30
C ILE A 5 26.23 -17.51 39.14
N SER A 6 25.71 -16.78 40.15
CA SER A 6 24.37 -16.20 40.11
C SER A 6 24.23 -15.07 39.08
N LEU A 7 25.31 -14.31 38.83
CA LEU A 7 25.33 -13.22 37.86
C LEU A 7 25.37 -13.74 36.41
N SER A 8 26.09 -14.84 36.17
CA SER A 8 26.19 -15.47 34.85
C SER A 8 24.88 -16.11 34.39
N ILE A 9 24.06 -16.64 35.32
CA ILE A 9 22.75 -17.24 35.00
C ILE A 9 21.72 -16.14 34.67
N LEU A 10 21.81 -14.98 35.33
CA LEU A 10 20.92 -13.83 35.04
C LEU A 10 21.23 -13.19 33.67
N LEU A 11 22.51 -13.16 33.26
CA LEU A 11 22.94 -12.65 31.96
C LEU A 11 22.50 -13.57 30.80
N LEU A 12 22.52 -14.89 31.02
CA LEU A 12 22.10 -15.88 30.02
C LEU A 12 20.58 -15.93 29.83
N ALA A 13 19.81 -15.60 30.87
CA ALA A 13 18.35 -15.50 30.80
C ALA A 13 17.85 -14.30 29.98
N MET A 14 18.63 -13.22 29.86
CA MET A 14 18.27 -12.05 29.03
C MET A 14 18.50 -12.27 27.52
N LEU A 15 19.36 -13.22 27.15
CA LEU A 15 19.60 -13.59 25.74
C LEU A 15 18.50 -14.50 25.17
N GLY A 16 17.57 -14.96 26.00
CA GLY A 16 16.43 -15.82 25.63
C GLY A 16 15.11 -15.08 25.37
N LEU A 17 15.11 -13.74 25.37
CA LEU A 17 13.92 -12.94 25.08
C LEU A 17 13.59 -12.99 23.59
N GLY A 18 12.88 -14.04 23.21
CA GLY A 18 11.85 -14.03 22.18
C GLY A 18 12.34 -13.65 20.79
N GLY A 19 12.58 -14.66 19.96
CA GLY A 19 12.20 -14.56 18.55
C GLY A 19 10.70 -14.36 18.45
N CYS A 20 10.22 -13.16 18.80
CA CYS A 20 8.87 -12.73 18.53
C CYS A 20 8.76 -12.77 17.01
N GLN A 21 7.95 -13.71 16.51
CA GLN A 21 7.62 -13.76 15.09
C GLN A 21 6.86 -12.47 14.77
N SER A 22 7.61 -11.42 14.43
CA SER A 22 7.04 -10.10 14.22
C SER A 22 6.25 -10.11 12.93
N VAL A 23 4.92 -10.01 13.05
CA VAL A 23 3.98 -9.67 11.99
C VAL A 23 4.19 -8.22 11.55
N PRO A 24 3.77 -7.81 10.34
CA PRO A 24 3.88 -6.42 9.95
C PRO A 24 2.99 -5.55 10.85
N THR A 25 3.50 -4.38 11.18
CA THR A 25 2.72 -3.32 11.84
C THR A 25 1.69 -2.74 10.87
N ASP A 26 0.62 -2.14 11.41
CA ASP A 26 -0.42 -1.52 10.57
C ASP A 26 0.15 -0.40 9.68
N ALA A 27 1.15 0.33 10.16
CA ALA A 27 1.86 1.34 9.38
C ALA A 27 2.67 0.74 8.22
N GLU A 28 3.37 -0.39 8.44
CA GLU A 28 4.06 -1.10 7.36
C GLU A 28 3.07 -1.61 6.31
N ILE A 29 1.92 -2.16 6.74
CA ILE A 29 0.85 -2.59 5.83
C ILE A 29 0.35 -1.38 5.02
N GLN A 30 0.03 -0.26 5.67
CA GLN A 30 -0.46 0.95 5.00
C GLN A 30 0.53 1.46 3.95
N ILE A 31 1.83 1.51 4.26
CA ILE A 31 2.87 1.95 3.32
C ILE A 31 2.90 1.03 2.10
N GLN A 32 2.87 -0.29 2.31
CA GLN A 32 2.89 -1.25 1.21
C GLN A 32 1.61 -1.17 0.36
N VAL A 33 0.44 -1.03 0.99
CA VAL A 33 -0.84 -0.89 0.29
C VAL A 33 -0.87 0.40 -0.53
N ALA A 34 -0.48 1.53 0.07
CA ALA A 34 -0.40 2.81 -0.63
C ALA A 34 0.56 2.74 -1.82
N LYS A 35 1.75 2.14 -1.63
CA LYS A 35 2.72 1.94 -2.72
C LYS A 35 2.14 1.12 -3.87
N GLN A 36 1.42 0.04 -3.58
CA GLN A 36 0.84 -0.83 -4.61
C GLN A 36 -0.32 -0.13 -5.35
N VAL A 37 -1.29 0.40 -4.61
CA VAL A 37 -2.54 0.93 -5.17
C VAL A 37 -2.32 2.28 -5.87
N LEU A 38 -1.44 3.12 -5.34
CA LEU A 38 -1.09 4.42 -5.94
C LEU A 38 0.09 4.34 -6.91
N SER A 39 0.51 3.14 -7.33
CA SER A 39 1.55 2.98 -8.36
C SER A 39 1.07 3.49 -9.74
N HIS A 40 2.02 3.70 -10.67
CA HIS A 40 1.74 4.04 -12.08
C HIS A 40 0.99 5.38 -12.31
N ASN A 41 1.40 6.46 -11.65
CA ASN A 41 0.79 7.80 -11.73
C ASN A 41 -0.59 7.94 -11.08
N ASN A 42 -1.14 6.86 -10.49
CA ASN A 42 -2.41 6.91 -9.78
C ASN A 42 -2.37 7.89 -8.59
N GLU A 43 -1.21 8.17 -8.00
CA GLU A 43 -1.06 9.14 -6.92
C GLU A 43 -1.43 10.57 -7.30
N LYS A 44 -1.39 10.91 -8.61
CA LYS A 44 -1.82 12.21 -9.13
C LYS A 44 -3.34 12.33 -9.19
N ILE A 45 -4.03 11.20 -9.27
CA ILE A 45 -5.48 11.10 -9.47
C ILE A 45 -6.18 10.73 -8.18
N PHE A 46 -5.54 9.93 -7.34
CA PHE A 46 -6.09 9.41 -6.09
C PHE A 46 -5.23 9.77 -4.88
N SER A 47 -5.88 10.05 -3.76
CA SER A 47 -5.33 9.81 -2.42
C SER A 47 -5.88 8.49 -1.88
N LEU A 48 -5.09 7.85 -1.03
CA LEU A 48 -5.54 6.76 -0.17
C LEU A 48 -5.85 7.34 1.21
N GLU A 49 -7.10 7.26 1.64
CA GLU A 49 -7.60 7.82 2.89
C GLU A 49 -8.34 6.75 3.70
N ASN A 50 -8.64 7.04 4.98
CA ASN A 50 -9.41 6.17 5.88
C ASN A 50 -8.89 4.72 5.97
N PHE A 51 -7.58 4.54 5.76
CA PHE A 51 -6.95 3.24 5.85
C PHE A 51 -7.07 2.66 7.25
N HIS A 52 -7.51 1.40 7.33
CA HIS A 52 -7.42 0.63 8.55
C HIS A 52 -7.33 -0.87 8.23
N LYS A 53 -6.61 -1.60 9.10
CA LYS A 53 -6.56 -3.07 9.03
C LYS A 53 -7.81 -3.64 9.71
N VAL A 54 -8.52 -4.50 9.00
CA VAL A 54 -9.70 -5.21 9.51
C VAL A 54 -9.29 -6.52 10.17
N ASN A 55 -8.39 -7.28 9.53
CA ASN A 55 -7.95 -8.58 10.03
C ASN A 55 -6.55 -8.93 9.51
N GLY A 56 -5.96 -10.02 9.99
CA GLY A 56 -4.81 -10.61 9.34
C GLY A 56 -4.48 -12.03 9.77
N LEU A 57 -3.79 -12.74 8.89
CA LEU A 57 -3.46 -14.16 9.02
C LEU A 57 -1.97 -14.38 8.78
N SER A 58 -1.27 -14.88 9.80
CA SER A 58 0.08 -15.41 9.65
C SER A 58 0.00 -16.81 9.03
N VAL A 59 0.42 -16.93 7.76
CA VAL A 59 0.43 -18.23 7.06
C VAL A 59 1.65 -19.04 7.49
N ASP A 60 2.80 -18.39 7.60
CA ASP A 60 4.07 -18.99 8.05
C ASP A 60 5.00 -17.92 8.66
N LYS A 61 6.31 -18.21 8.80
CA LYS A 61 7.30 -17.27 9.36
C LYS A 61 7.63 -16.08 8.48
N GLN A 62 7.38 -16.18 7.18
CA GLN A 62 7.68 -15.20 6.16
C GLN A 62 6.42 -14.63 5.49
N THR A 63 5.28 -15.29 5.57
CA THR A 63 4.06 -14.88 4.86
C THR A 63 2.97 -14.39 5.82
N TYR A 64 2.44 -13.20 5.54
CA TYR A 64 1.31 -12.61 6.26
C TYR A 64 0.26 -12.12 5.27
N ILE A 65 -1.02 -12.39 5.54
CA ILE A 65 -2.14 -11.84 4.76
C ILE A 65 -2.80 -10.76 5.61
N ALA A 66 -2.80 -9.52 5.14
CA ALA A 66 -3.51 -8.41 5.76
C ALA A 66 -4.83 -8.19 5.03
N GLU A 67 -5.93 -8.10 5.79
CA GLU A 67 -7.23 -7.68 5.29
C GLU A 67 -7.45 -6.23 5.72
N VAL A 68 -7.71 -5.34 4.77
CA VAL A 68 -7.72 -3.90 4.98
C VAL A 68 -8.94 -3.27 4.32
N GLU A 69 -9.32 -2.12 4.85
CA GLU A 69 -10.28 -1.21 4.26
C GLU A 69 -9.63 0.16 4.07
N TYR A 70 -9.97 0.83 2.97
CA TYR A 70 -9.52 2.18 2.67
C TYR A 70 -10.43 2.85 1.63
N ASP A 71 -10.37 4.17 1.55
CA ASP A 71 -10.99 4.93 0.48
C ASP A 71 -9.94 5.35 -0.55
N LEU A 72 -10.25 5.17 -1.83
CA LEU A 72 -9.62 5.96 -2.89
C LEU A 72 -10.42 7.23 -3.10
N VAL A 73 -9.76 8.37 -2.94
CA VAL A 73 -10.39 9.68 -3.06
C VAL A 73 -9.84 10.39 -4.28
N PHE A 74 -10.72 10.77 -5.20
CA PHE A 74 -10.32 11.50 -6.40
C PHE A 74 -9.77 12.88 -6.02
N ARG A 75 -8.54 13.18 -6.42
CA ARG A 75 -7.92 14.51 -6.25
C ARG A 75 -8.45 15.52 -7.25
N LYS A 76 -8.84 15.04 -8.44
CA LYS A 76 -9.32 15.84 -9.58
C LYS A 76 -10.59 15.24 -10.14
N GLY A 77 -11.46 16.10 -10.66
CA GLY A 77 -12.65 15.68 -11.40
C GLY A 77 -12.36 15.44 -12.89
N LEU A 78 -13.32 14.80 -13.56
CA LEU A 78 -13.26 14.54 -14.99
C LEU A 78 -13.10 15.83 -15.82
N GLU A 79 -13.75 16.92 -15.42
CA GLU A 79 -13.68 18.22 -16.10
C GLU A 79 -12.27 18.81 -16.04
N GLU A 80 -11.63 18.74 -14.88
CA GLU A 80 -10.27 19.24 -14.67
C GLU A 80 -9.26 18.44 -15.49
N LEU A 81 -9.36 17.10 -15.45
CA LEU A 81 -8.50 16.20 -16.23
C LEU A 81 -8.67 16.43 -17.73
N SER A 82 -9.90 16.64 -18.20
CA SER A 82 -10.19 16.94 -19.61
C SER A 82 -9.63 18.31 -20.03
N ALA A 83 -9.73 19.33 -19.17
CA ALA A 83 -9.16 20.65 -19.44
C ALA A 83 -7.62 20.62 -19.47
N GLU A 84 -6.97 19.80 -18.65
CA GLU A 84 -5.52 19.58 -18.69
C GLU A 84 -5.11 18.85 -19.97
N LEU A 85 -5.88 17.85 -20.38
CA LEU A 85 -5.65 17.11 -21.62
C LEU A 85 -5.69 18.01 -22.85
N ASN A 86 -6.71 18.88 -22.95
CA ASN A 86 -6.88 19.84 -24.03
C ASN A 86 -5.76 20.89 -24.08
N ARG A 87 -5.16 21.21 -22.92
CA ARG A 87 -3.98 22.10 -22.88
C ARG A 87 -2.74 21.36 -23.36
N ALA A 88 -2.52 20.14 -22.87
CA ALA A 88 -1.36 19.32 -23.22
C ALA A 88 -1.32 18.89 -24.70
N SER A 89 -2.47 18.76 -25.36
CA SER A 89 -2.54 18.39 -26.78
C SER A 89 -1.89 19.41 -27.71
N ASN A 90 -1.77 20.67 -27.30
CA ASN A 90 -1.09 21.69 -28.09
C ASN A 90 0.44 21.54 -28.05
N ASP A 91 0.98 21.01 -26.95
CA ASP A 91 2.43 20.88 -26.74
C ASP A 91 2.95 19.50 -27.18
N ASN A 92 2.19 18.43 -26.90
CA ASN A 92 2.57 17.07 -27.25
C ASN A 92 1.33 16.19 -27.56
N PRO A 93 0.89 16.16 -28.83
CA PRO A 93 -0.29 15.41 -29.25
C PRO A 93 -0.23 13.90 -28.93
N LEU A 94 0.95 13.28 -28.98
CA LEU A 94 1.10 11.85 -28.73
C LEU A 94 0.93 11.51 -27.24
N ALA A 95 1.52 12.33 -26.35
CA ALA A 95 1.32 12.18 -24.91
C ALA A 95 -0.13 12.46 -24.49
N ALA A 96 -0.78 13.44 -25.14
CA ALA A 96 -2.20 13.72 -24.93
C ALA A 96 -3.08 12.54 -25.36
N PHE A 97 -2.79 11.87 -26.48
CA PHE A 97 -3.55 10.67 -26.86
C PHE A 97 -3.48 9.57 -25.80
N GLY A 98 -2.27 9.29 -25.27
CA GLY A 98 -2.09 8.31 -24.20
C GLY A 98 -2.87 8.65 -22.93
N SER A 99 -2.80 9.91 -22.50
CA SER A 99 -3.53 10.40 -21.32
C SER A 99 -5.05 10.38 -21.53
N GLY A 100 -5.52 10.60 -22.77
CA GLY A 100 -6.94 10.49 -23.13
C GLY A 100 -7.46 9.06 -23.05
N MET A 101 -6.66 8.07 -23.47
CA MET A 101 -7.01 6.65 -23.33
C MET A 101 -7.06 6.22 -21.85
N GLU A 102 -6.15 6.75 -21.03
CA GLU A 102 -6.16 6.51 -19.59
C GLU A 102 -7.44 7.09 -18.95
N LEU A 103 -7.80 8.33 -19.28
CA LEU A 103 -9.03 8.97 -18.80
C LEU A 103 -10.30 8.21 -19.23
N LEU A 104 -10.34 7.72 -20.48
CA LEU A 104 -11.43 6.89 -20.96
C LEU A 104 -11.54 5.58 -20.16
N THR A 105 -10.41 4.96 -19.84
CA THR A 105 -10.37 3.73 -19.03
C THR A 105 -10.92 3.99 -17.63
N GLN A 106 -10.59 5.14 -17.03
CA GLN A 106 -11.12 5.54 -15.72
C GLN A 106 -12.62 5.81 -15.78
N LEU A 107 -13.11 6.49 -16.82
CA LEU A 107 -14.54 6.73 -17.04
C LEU A 107 -15.31 5.42 -17.18
N MET A 108 -14.76 4.42 -17.89
CA MET A 108 -15.38 3.09 -17.98
C MET A 108 -15.39 2.36 -16.63
N LYS A 109 -14.34 2.52 -15.82
CA LYS A 109 -14.20 1.83 -14.53
C LYS A 109 -15.08 2.45 -13.43
N TYR A 110 -15.17 3.77 -13.37
CA TYR A 110 -15.75 4.50 -12.25
C TYR A 110 -16.96 5.35 -12.61
N GLY A 111 -17.26 5.53 -13.91
CA GLY A 111 -18.28 6.47 -14.37
C GLY A 111 -17.83 7.92 -14.22
N GLN A 112 -18.79 8.84 -14.15
CA GLN A 112 -18.48 10.25 -13.89
C GLN A 112 -18.05 10.43 -12.43
N PHE A 113 -16.98 11.18 -12.22
CA PHE A 113 -16.43 11.47 -10.89
C PHE A 113 -15.97 12.92 -10.82
N LYS A 114 -16.02 13.47 -9.61
CA LYS A 114 -15.50 14.79 -9.25
C LYS A 114 -14.43 14.67 -8.18
N ALA A 115 -13.65 15.74 -8.01
CA ALA A 115 -12.72 15.84 -6.89
C ALA A 115 -13.45 15.65 -5.55
N GLY A 116 -12.87 14.83 -4.68
CA GLY A 116 -13.41 14.47 -3.38
C GLY A 116 -14.35 13.25 -3.39
N ASP A 117 -14.75 12.73 -4.55
CA ASP A 117 -15.50 11.47 -4.60
C ASP A 117 -14.66 10.32 -4.02
N ARG A 118 -15.34 9.41 -3.32
CA ARG A 118 -14.71 8.32 -2.57
C ARG A 118 -15.17 6.98 -3.12
N ILE A 119 -14.22 6.07 -3.29
CA ILE A 119 -14.47 4.68 -3.63
C ILE A 119 -13.98 3.84 -2.45
N PRO A 120 -14.88 3.19 -1.70
CA PRO A 120 -14.47 2.30 -0.62
C PRO A 120 -13.92 0.99 -1.20
N HIS A 121 -12.84 0.51 -0.60
CA HIS A 121 -12.20 -0.76 -0.92
C HIS A 121 -12.11 -1.61 0.33
N HIS A 122 -12.33 -2.91 0.15
CA HIS A 122 -12.09 -3.95 1.15
C HIS A 122 -11.33 -5.07 0.47
N GLU A 123 -10.03 -5.19 0.76
CA GLU A 123 -9.10 -6.03 0.01
C GLU A 123 -8.15 -6.81 0.92
N LYS A 124 -7.58 -7.88 0.37
CA LYS A 124 -6.57 -8.72 1.05
C LYS A 124 -5.23 -8.62 0.33
N PHE A 125 -4.19 -8.28 1.08
CA PHE A 125 -2.83 -8.16 0.59
C PHE A 125 -1.93 -9.21 1.23
N LYS A 126 -1.18 -9.93 0.40
CA LYS A 126 -0.16 -10.88 0.85
C LYS A 126 1.17 -10.14 0.97
N LEU A 127 1.75 -10.15 2.17
CA LEU A 127 3.06 -9.60 2.48
C LEU A 127 4.06 -10.74 2.73
N ILE A 128 5.28 -10.54 2.25
CA ILE A 128 6.42 -11.41 2.45
C ILE A 128 7.47 -10.67 3.28
N LYS A 129 7.97 -11.32 4.33
CA LYS A 129 9.06 -10.84 5.17
C LYS A 129 10.37 -10.99 4.42
N THR A 130 11.08 -9.89 4.24
CA THR A 130 12.39 -9.82 3.61
C THR A 130 13.41 -9.23 4.57
N GLU A 131 14.69 -9.23 4.18
CA GLU A 131 15.75 -8.52 4.90
C GLU A 131 15.51 -7.01 4.98
N GLN A 132 14.71 -6.45 4.05
CA GLN A 132 14.33 -5.03 4.00
C GLN A 132 12.99 -4.75 4.70
N GLY A 133 12.47 -5.70 5.49
CA GLY A 133 11.14 -5.63 6.11
C GLY A 133 10.05 -6.30 5.27
N TRP A 134 8.80 -6.00 5.59
CA TRP A 134 7.63 -6.58 4.93
C TRP A 134 7.35 -5.91 3.58
N ARG A 135 7.20 -6.72 2.53
CA ARG A 135 6.94 -6.25 1.16
C ARG A 135 5.77 -6.98 0.53
N MET A 136 5.09 -6.36 -0.43
CA MET A 136 4.01 -7.03 -1.16
C MET A 136 4.52 -8.26 -1.91
N ALA A 137 3.80 -9.38 -1.84
CA ALA A 137 4.10 -10.58 -2.63
C ALA A 137 4.12 -10.27 -4.14
N ALA A 138 3.25 -9.35 -4.57
CA ALA A 138 3.19 -8.86 -5.95
C ALA A 138 4.50 -8.22 -6.44
N ASP A 139 5.36 -7.71 -5.54
CA ASP A 139 6.68 -7.17 -5.91
C ASP A 139 7.63 -8.26 -6.46
N PHE A 140 7.30 -9.54 -6.27
CA PHE A 140 8.16 -10.68 -6.62
C PHE A 140 7.57 -11.61 -7.69
N ASN A 141 6.39 -11.31 -8.25
CA ASN A 141 5.63 -12.20 -9.14
C ASN A 141 5.36 -13.60 -8.54
N LEU A 142 5.08 -13.67 -7.23
CA LEU A 142 4.82 -14.89 -6.47
C LEU A 142 3.33 -15.15 -6.25
#